data_AF-A0A2V7FEV1-F1
#
_entry.id   AF-A0A2V7FEV1-F1
#
_cell.length_a   1.000
_cell.length_b   1.000
_cell.length_c   1.000
_cell.angle_alpha   90.00
_cell.angle_beta   90.00
_cell.angle_gamma   90.00
#
_symmetry.space_group_name_H-M   'P 1'
#
loop_
_entity.id
_entity.type
_entity.pdbx_description
1 polymer ?
#
loop_
_entity_poly.entity_id
_entity_poly.type
_entity_poly.pdbx_seq_one_letter_code
_entity_poly.pdbx_strand_id
1 'polypeptide(L)' 'MLRLVRAADGVIRVDITGPGRGAYVCRDPECRERALKPARLAHAFRRPSEVRTESIETAAMGR' A
#
# COMPACT_ATOMS: atom_id res chain seq x y z
N MET A 1 2.67 -11.11 4.25
CA MET A 1 1.73 -10.07 3.78
C MET A 1 2.20 -8.70 4.26
N LEU A 2 1.95 -7.62 3.53
CA LEU A 2 2.21 -6.23 3.90
C LEU A 2 0.86 -5.52 4.05
N ARG A 3 0.71 -4.72 5.10
CA ARG A 3 -0.46 -3.87 5.31
C ARG A 3 -0.14 -2.47 4.81
N LEU A 4 -0.99 -1.97 3.92
CA LEU A 4 -0.93 -0.64 3.35
C LEU A 4 -2.03 0.23 3.94
N VAL A 5 -1.72 1.48 4.24
CA VAL A 5 -2.69 2.48 4.69
C VAL A 5 -2.56 3.75 3.86
N ARG A 6 -3.69 4.43 3.66
CA ARG A 6 -3.72 5.78 3.08
C ARG A 6 -3.55 6.80 4.20
N ALA A 7 -2.44 7.54 4.17
CA ALA A 7 -2.24 8.66 5.07
C ALA A 7 -3.18 9.84 4.75
N ALA A 8 -3.24 10.84 5.63
CA ALA A 8 -4.12 12.00 5.47
C ALA A 8 -3.84 12.76 4.16
N ASP A 9 -2.55 12.87 3.82
CA ASP A 9 -2.00 13.45 2.59
C ASP A 9 -2.40 12.68 1.30
N GLY A 10 -3.01 11.51 1.41
CA GLY A 10 -3.40 10.67 0.27
C GLY A 10 -2.32 9.71 -0.20
N VAL A 11 -1.15 9.70 0.43
CA VAL A 11 -0.05 8.81 0.07
C VAL A 11 -0.24 7.45 0.76
N ILE A 12 -0.05 6.37 0.01
CA ILE A 12 -0.06 5.01 0.54
C ILE A 12 1.29 4.69 1.15
N ARG A 13 1.28 4.17 2.39
CA ARG A 13 2.48 3.74 3.13
C ARG A 13 2.28 2.35 3.71
N VAL A 14 3.37 1.63 3.92
CA VAL A 14 3.33 0.36 4.68
C VAL A 14 3.16 0.70 6.16
N ASP A 15 2.13 0.14 6.79
CA ASP A 15 1.82 0.41 8.18
C ASP A 15 1.31 -0.85 8.88
N ILE A 16 1.94 -1.15 10.01
CA ILE A 16 1.68 -2.32 10.83
C ILE A 16 0.85 -2.01 12.07
N THR A 17 0.66 -0.73 12.45
CA THR A 17 0.07 -0.37 13.76
C THR A 17 -0.90 0.82 13.71
N GLY A 18 -0.93 1.59 12.64
CA GLY A 18 -1.72 2.80 12.52
C GLY A 18 -3.23 2.56 12.35
N PRO A 19 -4.07 3.47 12.86
CA PRO A 19 -5.52 3.40 12.78
C PRO A 19 -6.04 3.66 11.36
N GLY A 20 -7.23 3.12 11.05
CA GLY A 20 -7.94 3.37 9.80
C GLY A 20 -8.05 2.15 8.87
N ARG A 21 -8.56 2.39 7.66
CA ARG A 21 -8.78 1.34 6.65
C ARG A 21 -7.45 0.92 6.04
N GLY A 22 -7.07 -0.34 6.25
CA GLY A 22 -5.90 -0.96 5.63
C GLY A 22 -6.26 -1.84 4.44
N ALA A 23 -5.35 -1.97 3.49
CA ALA A 23 -5.38 -2.94 2.41
C ALA A 23 -4.17 -3.87 2.54
N TYR A 24 -4.37 -5.17 2.32
CA TYR A 24 -3.30 -6.15 2.43
C TYR A 24 -2.80 -6.57 1.06
N VAL A 25 -1.49 -6.61 0.89
CA VAL A 25 -0.81 -7.04 -0.33
C VAL A 25 0.20 -8.14 -0.01
N CYS A 26 0.48 -9.04 -0.95
CA CYS A 26 1.53 -10.04 -0.76
C CYS A 26 2.91 -9.36 -0.66
N ARG A 27 3.89 -10.07 -0.09
CA ARG A 27 5.30 -9.65 -0.16
C ARG A 27 5.94 -10.01 -1.50
N ASP A 28 5.33 -10.93 -2.23
CA ASP A 28 5.77 -11.31 -3.56
C ASP A 28 5.80 -10.09 -4.51
N PRO A 29 6.90 -9.87 -5.25
CA PRO A 29 7.04 -8.72 -6.14
C PRO A 29 6.02 -8.73 -7.28
N GLU A 30 5.70 -9.88 -7.86
CA GLU A 30 4.72 -10.00 -8.95
C GLU A 30 3.30 -9.68 -8.44
N CYS A 31 2.95 -10.15 -7.23
CA CYS A 31 1.71 -9.76 -6.58
C CYS A 31 1.65 -8.25 -6.29
N ARG A 32 2.77 -7.64 -5.86
CA ARG A 32 2.84 -6.19 -5.59
C ARG A 32 2.64 -5.38 -6.86
N GLU A 33 3.30 -5.72 -7.95
CA GLU A 33 3.14 -5.03 -9.23
C GLU A 33 1.67 -5.03 -9.70
N ARG A 34 0.98 -6.15 -9.51
CA ARG A 34 -0.45 -6.26 -9.83
C ARG A 34 -1.33 -5.47 -8.87
N ALA A 35 -0.99 -5.43 -7.58
CA ALA A 35 -1.81 -4.81 -6.54
C ALA A 35 -1.62 -3.30 -6.41
N LEU A 36 -0.42 -2.78 -6.66
CA LEU A 36 -0.02 -1.38 -6.52
C LEU A 36 -0.50 -0.48 -7.69
N LYS A 37 -1.64 -0.82 -8.28
CA LYS A 37 -2.28 -0.02 -9.34
C LYS A 37 -3.13 1.10 -8.72
N PRO A 38 -3.02 2.37 -9.19
CA PRO A 38 -3.76 3.49 -8.63
C PRO A 38 -5.28 3.24 -8.55
N ALA A 39 -5.87 2.66 -9.60
CA ALA A 39 -7.30 2.35 -9.62
C ALA A 39 -7.71 1.29 -8.57
N ARG A 40 -6.89 0.26 -8.35
CA ARG A 40 -7.16 -0.79 -7.35
C ARG A 40 -7.07 -0.24 -5.94
N LEU A 41 -6.06 0.57 -5.66
CA LEU A 41 -5.87 1.15 -4.33
C LEU A 41 -6.91 2.24 -4.06
N ALA A 42 -7.27 3.05 -5.06
CA ALA A 42 -8.33 4.04 -4.90
C ALA A 42 -9.68 3.37 -4.59
N HIS A 43 -9.96 2.23 -5.23
CA HIS A 43 -11.12 1.41 -4.90
C HIS A 43 -11.04 0.83 -3.48
N ALA A 44 -9.89 0.24 -3.10
CA ALA A 44 -9.69 -0.35 -1.78
C ALA A 44 -9.83 0.68 -0.65
N PHE A 45 -9.29 1.90 -0.82
CA PHE A 45 -9.34 2.99 0.16
C PHE A 45 -10.57 3.90 0.00
N ARG A 46 -11.39 3.68 -1.04
CA ARG A 46 -12.57 4.48 -1.39
C ARG A 46 -12.28 5.99 -1.56
N ARG A 47 -11.04 6.33 -1.92
CA ARG A 47 -10.55 7.72 -2.08
C ARG A 47 -9.38 7.73 -3.06
N PRO A 48 -9.08 8.88 -3.71
CA PRO A 48 -7.84 9.04 -4.44
C PRO A 48 -6.63 8.72 -3.56
N SER A 49 -5.69 7.99 -4.13
CA SER A 49 -4.51 7.47 -3.43
C SER A 49 -3.29 7.48 -4.34
N GLU A 50 -2.22 8.08 -3.86
CA GLU A 50 -0.91 8.10 -4.52
C GLU A 50 -0.06 6.93 -4.01
N VAL A 51 0.56 6.20 -4.93
CA VAL A 51 1.35 5.01 -4.62
C VAL A 51 2.81 5.32 -4.89
N ARG A 52 3.64 5.23 -3.85
CA ARG A 52 5.10 5.34 -3.98
C ARG A 52 5.71 3.96 -3.86
N THR A 53 5.87 3.29 -5.00
CA THR A 53 6.33 1.90 -5.07
C THR A 53 7.68 1.72 -4.40
N GLU A 54 8.60 2.67 -4.57
CA GLU A 54 9.90 2.72 -3.88
C GLU A 54 9.78 2.55 -2.36
N SER A 55 8.84 3.28 -1.74
CA SER A 55 8.61 3.25 -0.29
C SER A 55 8.03 1.91 0.17
N ILE A 56 7.20 1.28 -0.66
CA ILE A 56 6.60 -0.02 -0.38
C ILE A 56 7.63 -1.15 -0.58
N GLU A 57 8.51 -1.03 -1.57
CA GLU A 57 9.57 -1.97 -1.86
C GLU A 57 10.66 -1.97 -0.78
N THR A 58 11.11 -0.80 -0.34
CA THR A 58 12.05 -0.69 0.79
C THR A 58 11.48 -1.36 2.05
N ALA A 59 10.20 -1.11 2.35
CA ALA A 59 9.52 -1.72 3.49
C ALA A 59 9.26 -3.24 3.33
N ALA A 60 9.26 -3.75 2.10
CA ALA A 60 9.12 -5.17 1.81
C ALA A 60 10.44 -5.94 1.89
N MET A 61 11.57 -5.29 1.59
CA MET A 61 12.92 -5.87 1.61
C MET A 61 13.57 -5.83 3.00
N GLY A 62 13.22 -4.88 3.85
CA GLY A 62 13.81 -4.67 5.17
C GLY A 62 13.26 -5.54 6.32
N ARG A 63 12.78 -6.76 6.04
CA ARG A 63 12.31 -7.73 7.05
C ARG A 63 12.66 -9.16 6.71
#